data_AF-A0A813D7X8-F1
#
_entry.id   AF-A0A813D7X8-F1
#
_cell.length_a   1.000
_cell.length_b   1.000
_cell.length_c   1.000
_cell.angle_alpha   90.00
_cell.angle_beta   90.00
_cell.angle_gamma   90.00
#
_symmetry.space_group_name_H-M   'P 1'
#
loop_
_entity.id
_entity.type
_entity.pdbx_description
1 polymer ?
#
loop_
_entity_poly.entity_id
_entity_poly.type
_entity_poly.pdbx_seq_one_letter_code
_entity_poly.pdbx_strand_id
1 'polypeptide(L)'
;WTMITDYCDMYKNTIRGKYDRKLQRYMANLPGGDSSSMSGGAHVRSIMNEFLVDYLDGNITAEMADEDIDRAIRMHEGDSLPGFPSPDTFEYLALPHLQKISIPAVECVHNVSQALDGLSQRMSAAVFRRFPKLMEISLEMTQNIIQEQKEVTRIIVEQQVACYCGYLFTNDPNYLTDHGSMEQMLEGQTPKTPAPVVEIPKEPGFAEKSLQQAKDGSRAAMQSANQLWSGNNNAPAARKQMGYSGPFVKEIRKRLDSYLSITVRNVRDSVPRAIGFYLVRAVTDKLQFELLNTLNEKDKISELLGEPPHIMEERRSLSALLEVLVRASA
;
A
#
# COMPACT_ATOMS: atom_id res chain seq x y z
N TRP A 1 -31.23 22.43 -16.98
CA TRP A 1 -30.28 23.19 -16.14
C TRP A 1 -30.48 22.93 -14.65
N THR A 2 -31.61 23.30 -14.03
CA THR A 2 -31.83 23.12 -12.57
C THR A 2 -31.59 21.69 -12.07
N MET A 3 -32.06 20.67 -12.81
CA MET A 3 -31.86 19.25 -12.43
C MET A 3 -30.39 18.82 -12.44
N ILE A 4 -29.59 19.37 -13.36
CA ILE A 4 -28.16 19.03 -13.50
C ILE A 4 -27.38 19.70 -12.36
N THR A 5 -27.68 20.96 -12.07
CA THR A 5 -27.12 21.67 -10.92
C THR A 5 -27.48 20.96 -9.62
N ASP A 6 -28.75 20.56 -9.45
CA ASP A 6 -29.20 19.80 -8.29
C ASP A 6 -28.47 18.44 -8.19
N TYR A 7 -28.25 17.72 -9.29
CA TYR A 7 -27.44 16.50 -9.31
C TYR A 7 -26.00 16.75 -8.82
N CYS A 8 -25.33 17.77 -9.37
CA CYS A 8 -23.95 18.11 -9.01
C CYS A 8 -23.82 18.56 -7.54
N ASP A 9 -24.73 19.41 -7.08
CA ASP A 9 -24.76 19.91 -5.71
C ASP A 9 -25.04 18.77 -4.73
N MET A 10 -25.99 17.89 -5.04
CA MET A 10 -26.27 16.71 -4.22
C MET A 10 -25.04 15.79 -4.17
N TYR A 11 -24.34 15.58 -5.29
CA TYR A 11 -23.17 14.69 -5.35
C TYR A 11 -22.05 15.23 -4.45
N LYS A 12 -21.78 16.54 -4.57
CA LYS A 12 -20.84 17.27 -3.74
C LYS A 12 -21.22 17.27 -2.26
N ASN A 13 -22.50 17.48 -1.92
CA ASN A 13 -22.99 17.48 -0.55
C ASN A 13 -22.86 16.10 0.10
N THR A 14 -23.16 15.03 -0.65
CA THR A 14 -23.08 13.65 -0.16
C THR A 14 -21.64 13.24 0.14
N ILE A 15 -20.70 13.60 -0.71
CA ILE A 15 -19.26 13.37 -0.47
C ILE A 15 -18.75 14.18 0.73
N ARG A 16 -19.22 15.42 0.89
CA ARG A 16 -18.84 16.28 2.03
C ARG A 16 -19.51 15.87 3.34
N GLY A 17 -20.51 15.00 3.32
CA GLY A 17 -21.33 14.65 4.49
C GLY A 17 -22.24 15.81 4.94
N LYS A 18 -22.54 16.76 4.06
CA LYS A 18 -23.49 17.84 4.36
C LYS A 18 -24.91 17.33 4.21
N TYR A 19 -25.76 17.67 5.18
CA TYR A 19 -27.18 17.38 5.11
C TYR A 19 -27.82 18.13 3.94
N ASP A 20 -28.51 17.40 3.07
CA ASP A 20 -29.23 17.96 1.93
C ASP A 20 -30.72 17.58 2.01
N ARG A 21 -31.56 18.60 2.23
CA ARG A 21 -33.01 18.44 2.37
C ARG A 21 -33.67 17.98 1.06
N LYS A 22 -33.08 18.28 -0.11
CA LYS A 22 -33.58 17.81 -1.42
C LYS A 22 -33.26 16.34 -1.60
N LEU A 23 -32.04 15.92 -1.29
CA LEU A 23 -31.62 14.51 -1.32
C LEU A 23 -32.54 13.62 -0.47
N GLN A 24 -32.90 14.07 0.73
CA GLN A 24 -33.79 13.31 1.61
C GLN A 24 -35.20 13.14 1.01
N ARG A 25 -35.72 14.13 0.29
CA ARG A 25 -37.01 14.00 -0.43
C ARG A 25 -36.92 13.05 -1.60
N TYR A 26 -35.81 13.08 -2.35
CA TYR A 26 -35.60 12.17 -3.48
C TYR A 26 -35.40 10.72 -2.99
N MET A 27 -34.65 10.52 -1.91
CA MET A 27 -34.40 9.19 -1.32
C MET A 27 -35.59 8.62 -0.56
N ALA A 28 -36.42 9.45 0.06
CA ALA A 28 -37.67 9.00 0.71
C ALA A 28 -38.67 8.38 -0.28
N ASN A 29 -38.52 8.65 -1.59
CA ASN A 29 -39.37 8.14 -2.64
C ASN A 29 -38.84 6.84 -3.30
N LEU A 30 -37.72 6.27 -2.82
CA LEU A 30 -37.24 4.94 -3.23
C LEU A 30 -37.71 3.87 -2.22
N PRO A 31 -38.20 2.71 -2.68
CA PRO A 31 -38.57 1.61 -1.80
C PRO A 31 -37.28 1.01 -1.19
N GLY A 32 -37.17 1.01 0.15
CA GLY A 32 -35.97 0.59 0.89
C GLY A 32 -35.21 1.73 1.59
N GLY A 33 -35.89 2.82 1.94
CA GLY A 33 -35.34 3.98 2.65
C GLY A 33 -34.89 3.69 4.08
N ASP A 34 -33.87 2.85 4.23
CA ASP A 34 -33.13 2.76 5.49
C ASP A 34 -32.28 4.02 5.63
N SER A 35 -32.68 4.84 6.62
CA SER A 35 -31.99 6.05 7.07
C SER A 35 -30.58 5.77 7.65
N SER A 36 -30.18 4.50 7.63
CA SER A 36 -28.99 3.88 8.22
C SER A 36 -27.92 3.47 7.19
N SER A 37 -28.15 3.65 5.88
CA SER A 37 -27.06 3.47 4.91
C SER A 37 -26.00 4.56 5.12
N MET A 38 -24.74 4.16 5.39
CA MET A 38 -23.64 5.09 5.61
C MET A 38 -23.62 6.16 4.51
N SER A 39 -23.54 7.44 4.93
CA SER A 39 -23.39 8.57 4.01
C SER A 39 -22.26 8.28 3.01
N GLY A 40 -22.44 8.57 1.73
CA GLY A 40 -21.44 8.24 0.69
C GLY A 40 -20.04 8.74 1.04
N GLY A 41 -19.92 9.93 1.63
CA GLY A 41 -18.65 10.45 2.14
C GLY A 41 -18.06 9.67 3.32
N ALA A 42 -18.90 9.13 4.21
CA ALA A 42 -18.44 8.29 5.32
C ALA A 42 -17.92 6.93 4.83
N HIS A 43 -18.59 6.35 3.83
CA HIS A 43 -18.15 5.10 3.21
C HIS A 43 -16.78 5.26 2.51
N VAL A 44 -16.60 6.32 1.71
CA VAL A 44 -15.30 6.64 1.08
C VAL A 44 -14.20 6.82 2.13
N ARG A 45 -14.49 7.50 3.25
CA ARG A 45 -13.51 7.65 4.34
C ARG A 45 -13.22 6.33 5.06
N SER A 46 -14.19 5.43 5.20
CA SER A 46 -13.98 4.10 5.80
C SER A 46 -12.93 3.32 4.99
N ILE A 47 -13.10 3.27 3.67
CA ILE A 47 -12.16 2.60 2.75
C ILE A 47 -10.74 3.18 2.90
N MET A 48 -10.63 4.51 2.99
CA MET A 48 -9.34 5.18 3.18
C MET A 48 -8.73 4.95 4.57
N ASN A 49 -9.54 4.81 5.61
CA ASN A 49 -9.08 4.60 6.99
C ASN A 49 -8.66 3.14 7.25
N GLU A 50 -9.33 2.19 6.59
CA GLU A 50 -9.04 0.76 6.59
C GLU A 50 -7.76 0.43 5.80
N PHE A 51 -7.29 1.34 4.95
CA PHE A 51 -6.05 1.19 4.19
C PHE A 51 -4.84 0.91 5.11
N LEU A 52 -4.17 -0.22 4.84
CA LEU A 52 -2.99 -0.72 5.56
C LEU A 52 -3.17 -0.89 7.08
N VAL A 53 -4.41 -1.05 7.57
CA VAL A 53 -4.62 -1.29 9.00
C VAL A 53 -3.96 -2.57 9.48
N ASP A 54 -3.99 -3.63 8.66
CA ASP A 54 -3.36 -4.92 8.98
C ASP A 54 -1.83 -4.82 9.17
N TYR A 55 -1.20 -3.77 8.64
CA TYR A 55 0.23 -3.54 8.73
C TYR A 55 0.64 -2.73 9.97
N LEU A 56 -0.30 -2.31 10.83
CA LEU A 56 -0.02 -1.51 12.03
C LEU A 56 0.35 -2.35 13.26
N ASP A 57 -0.31 -3.49 13.46
CA ASP A 57 -0.24 -4.25 14.72
C ASP A 57 0.80 -5.40 14.69
N GLY A 58 1.43 -5.66 13.54
CA GLY A 58 2.39 -6.74 13.35
C GLY A 58 3.84 -6.27 13.19
N ASN A 59 4.79 -7.07 13.70
CA ASN A 59 6.19 -6.95 13.30
C ASN A 59 6.28 -7.35 11.81
N ILE A 60 6.54 -6.38 10.93
CA ILE A 60 6.54 -6.56 9.47
C ILE A 60 7.58 -7.61 9.04
N THR A 61 8.66 -7.76 9.80
CA THR A 61 9.72 -8.75 9.55
C THR A 61 9.52 -10.10 10.24
N ALA A 62 8.38 -10.35 10.91
CA ALA A 62 8.16 -11.60 11.66
C ALA A 62 8.30 -12.87 10.79
N GLU A 63 8.04 -12.77 9.48
CA GLU A 63 8.17 -13.86 8.52
C GLU A 63 9.63 -14.13 8.10
N MET A 64 10.56 -13.20 8.36
CA MET A 64 11.97 -13.36 7.99
C MET A 64 12.70 -14.23 9.01
N ALA A 65 13.40 -15.28 8.57
CA ALA A 65 14.26 -16.05 9.44
C ALA A 65 15.57 -15.28 9.75
N ASP A 66 16.13 -15.48 10.95
CA ASP A 66 17.44 -14.92 11.31
C ASP A 66 18.55 -15.40 10.33
N GLU A 67 18.38 -16.58 9.74
CA GLU A 67 19.28 -17.13 8.72
C GLU A 67 19.25 -16.33 7.40
N ASP A 68 18.13 -15.73 7.03
CA ASP A 68 18.01 -14.93 5.81
C ASP A 68 18.68 -13.56 5.98
N ILE A 69 18.59 -12.98 7.17
CA ILE A 69 19.32 -11.76 7.53
C ILE A 69 20.83 -12.02 7.49
N ASP A 70 21.28 -13.12 8.09
CA ASP A 70 22.70 -13.50 8.08
C ASP A 70 23.22 -13.80 6.66
N ARG A 71 22.38 -14.38 5.81
CA ARG A 71 22.71 -14.59 4.38
C ARG A 71 22.81 -13.25 3.65
N ALA A 72 21.87 -12.34 3.85
CA ALA A 72 21.86 -11.02 3.22
C ALA A 72 23.11 -10.20 3.61
N ILE A 73 23.49 -10.20 4.89
CA ILE A 73 24.70 -9.51 5.35
C ILE A 73 25.93 -10.06 4.62
N ARG A 74 26.09 -11.37 4.51
CA ARG A 74 27.22 -11.99 3.80
C ARG A 74 27.22 -11.71 2.29
N MET A 75 26.04 -11.58 1.68
CA MET A 75 25.90 -11.28 0.25
C MET A 75 26.27 -9.83 -0.09
N HIS A 76 25.99 -8.91 0.83
CA HIS A 76 26.14 -7.47 0.60
C HIS A 76 27.25 -6.82 1.45
N GLU A 77 28.03 -7.61 2.19
CA GLU A 77 29.17 -7.17 3.00
C GLU A 77 30.24 -6.46 2.15
N GLY A 78 30.54 -6.92 0.93
CA GLY A 78 31.53 -6.27 0.06
C GLY A 78 32.88 -6.04 0.76
N ASP A 79 33.44 -4.83 0.61
CA ASP A 79 34.66 -4.38 1.32
C ASP A 79 34.37 -3.73 2.69
N SER A 80 33.13 -3.86 3.21
CA SER A 80 32.74 -3.29 4.50
C SER A 80 33.51 -3.97 5.63
N LEU A 81 33.79 -3.21 6.69
CA LEU A 81 34.38 -3.79 7.90
C LEU A 81 33.42 -4.86 8.48
N PRO A 82 33.91 -6.07 8.80
CA PRO A 82 33.11 -7.09 9.45
C PRO A 82 32.42 -6.54 10.71
N GLY A 83 31.09 -6.60 10.74
CA GLY A 83 30.26 -6.05 11.82
C GLY A 83 29.60 -4.70 11.51
N PHE A 84 29.86 -4.11 10.34
CA PHE A 84 29.14 -2.96 9.83
C PHE A 84 28.41 -3.35 8.55
N PRO A 85 27.07 -3.53 8.57
CA PRO A 85 26.32 -3.88 7.38
C PRO A 85 26.32 -2.70 6.41
N SER A 86 26.48 -3.02 5.12
CA SER A 86 26.33 -2.03 4.06
C SER A 86 24.88 -1.53 3.98
N PRO A 87 24.65 -0.29 3.51
CA PRO A 87 23.31 0.18 3.18
C PRO A 87 22.57 -0.75 2.21
N ASP A 88 23.30 -1.38 1.28
CA ASP A 88 22.76 -2.33 0.30
C ASP A 88 22.14 -3.56 0.97
N THR A 89 22.68 -4.01 2.11
CA THR A 89 22.09 -5.10 2.90
C THR A 89 20.70 -4.71 3.40
N PHE A 90 20.55 -3.47 3.88
CA PHE A 90 19.28 -2.95 4.37
C PHE A 90 18.27 -2.80 3.23
N GLU A 91 18.69 -2.27 2.08
CA GLU A 91 17.84 -2.13 0.90
C GLU A 91 17.33 -3.50 0.42
N TYR A 92 18.21 -4.49 0.33
CA TYR A 92 17.86 -5.85 -0.07
C TYR A 92 16.82 -6.48 0.87
N LEU A 93 16.94 -6.26 2.18
CA LEU A 93 16.00 -6.80 3.16
C LEU A 93 14.68 -6.03 3.21
N ALA A 94 14.68 -4.72 2.98
CA ALA A 94 13.48 -3.89 3.03
C ALA A 94 12.61 -4.02 1.78
N LEU A 95 13.23 -4.12 0.60
CA LEU A 95 12.55 -4.04 -0.69
C LEU A 95 11.38 -5.04 -0.85
N PRO A 96 11.50 -6.34 -0.49
CA PRO A 96 10.40 -7.28 -0.61
C PRO A 96 9.18 -6.90 0.24
N HIS A 97 9.40 -6.32 1.43
CA HIS A 97 8.33 -5.88 2.32
C HIS A 97 7.66 -4.60 1.83
N LEU A 98 8.45 -3.66 1.27
CA LEU A 98 7.92 -2.42 0.70
C LEU A 98 7.11 -2.69 -0.57
N GLN A 99 7.53 -3.65 -1.41
CA GLN A 99 6.79 -4.04 -2.61
C GLN A 99 5.41 -4.61 -2.30
N LYS A 100 5.21 -5.29 -1.16
CA LYS A 100 3.89 -5.78 -0.72
C LYS A 100 2.85 -4.65 -0.57
N ILE A 101 3.29 -3.40 -0.36
CA ILE A 101 2.42 -2.23 -0.17
C ILE A 101 1.87 -1.69 -1.51
N SER A 102 2.51 -2.01 -2.63
CA SER A 102 2.12 -1.50 -3.96
C SER A 102 0.71 -1.95 -4.40
N ILE A 103 0.41 -3.23 -4.23
CA ILE A 103 -0.89 -3.82 -4.58
C ILE A 103 -2.04 -3.19 -3.78
N PRO A 104 -2.03 -3.18 -2.43
CA PRO A 104 -3.13 -2.60 -1.66
C PRO A 104 -3.31 -1.10 -1.92
N ALA A 105 -2.25 -0.38 -2.30
CA ALA A 105 -2.36 1.04 -2.66
C ALA A 105 -3.21 1.23 -3.93
N VAL A 106 -2.99 0.40 -4.96
CA VAL A 106 -3.79 0.43 -6.20
C VAL A 106 -5.22 -0.06 -5.95
N GLU A 107 -5.40 -1.10 -5.12
CA GLU A 107 -6.73 -1.59 -4.72
C GLU A 107 -7.52 -0.51 -3.96
N CYS A 108 -6.88 0.29 -3.11
CA CYS A 108 -7.52 1.41 -2.43
C CYS A 108 -8.09 2.43 -3.43
N VAL A 109 -7.33 2.79 -4.48
CA VAL A 109 -7.82 3.65 -5.57
C VAL A 109 -9.04 3.05 -6.26
N HIS A 110 -8.99 1.75 -6.54
CA HIS A 110 -10.08 1.03 -7.19
C HIS A 110 -11.35 1.01 -6.33
N ASN A 111 -11.24 0.69 -5.04
CA ASN A 111 -12.36 0.62 -4.11
C ASN A 111 -13.02 1.99 -3.92
N VAL A 112 -12.23 3.07 -3.84
CA VAL A 112 -12.77 4.43 -3.78
C VAL A 112 -13.50 4.80 -5.08
N SER A 113 -12.95 4.43 -6.25
CA SER A 113 -13.62 4.64 -7.53
C SER A 113 -14.97 3.91 -7.60
N GLN A 114 -15.01 2.64 -7.20
CA GLN A 114 -16.27 1.88 -7.16
C GLN A 114 -17.30 2.52 -6.22
N ALA A 115 -16.87 3.02 -5.06
CA ALA A 115 -17.75 3.72 -4.13
C ALA A 115 -18.34 5.01 -4.74
N LEU A 116 -17.55 5.74 -5.52
CA LEU A 116 -17.99 6.94 -6.25
C LEU A 116 -18.97 6.60 -7.39
N ASP A 117 -18.75 5.47 -8.09
CA ASP A 117 -19.67 4.96 -9.12
C ASP A 117 -21.00 4.48 -8.53
N GLY A 118 -20.96 3.73 -7.43
CA GLY A 118 -22.18 3.31 -6.72
C GLY A 118 -22.97 4.51 -6.16
N LEU A 119 -22.26 5.60 -5.81
CA LEU A 119 -22.91 6.85 -5.45
C LEU A 119 -23.54 7.53 -6.68
N SER A 120 -22.83 7.63 -7.80
CA SER A 120 -23.32 8.29 -9.01
C SER A 120 -24.60 7.62 -9.56
N GLN A 121 -24.66 6.28 -9.54
CA GLN A 121 -25.83 5.51 -9.96
C GLN A 121 -27.07 5.79 -9.10
N ARG A 122 -26.94 5.70 -7.76
CA ARG A 122 -28.05 5.97 -6.83
C ARG A 122 -28.58 7.39 -6.98
N MET A 123 -27.69 8.35 -7.16
CA MET A 123 -28.05 9.75 -7.28
C MET A 123 -28.67 10.08 -8.63
N SER A 124 -28.13 9.53 -9.72
CA SER A 124 -28.68 9.71 -11.06
C SER A 124 -30.11 9.15 -11.14
N ALA A 125 -30.32 7.95 -10.59
CA ALA A 125 -31.65 7.32 -10.48
C ALA A 125 -32.65 8.18 -9.71
N ALA A 126 -32.21 8.83 -8.63
CA ALA A 126 -33.06 9.65 -7.79
C ALA A 126 -33.41 11.01 -8.42
N VAL A 127 -32.44 11.69 -9.04
CA VAL A 127 -32.63 13.02 -9.64
C VAL A 127 -33.33 12.93 -10.99
N PHE A 128 -32.91 12.02 -11.88
CA PHE A 128 -33.38 11.98 -13.26
C PHE A 128 -34.53 11.00 -13.51
N ARG A 129 -35.22 10.52 -12.46
CA ARG A 129 -36.36 9.57 -12.58
C ARG A 129 -37.40 9.95 -13.64
N ARG A 130 -37.64 11.25 -13.84
CA ARG A 130 -38.62 11.79 -14.80
C ARG A 130 -38.12 11.79 -16.25
N PHE A 131 -36.80 11.72 -16.47
CA PHE A 131 -36.15 11.84 -17.77
C PHE A 131 -35.08 10.74 -17.92
N PRO A 132 -35.46 9.51 -18.30
CA PRO A 132 -34.55 8.35 -18.32
C PRO A 132 -33.42 8.51 -19.34
N LYS A 133 -33.68 9.13 -20.50
CA LYS A 133 -32.63 9.42 -21.49
C LYS A 133 -31.54 10.35 -20.93
N LEU A 134 -31.95 11.37 -20.17
CA LEU A 134 -31.01 12.28 -19.50
C LEU A 134 -30.23 11.56 -18.39
N MET A 135 -30.86 10.62 -17.69
CA MET A 135 -30.22 9.79 -16.67
C MET A 135 -29.06 8.97 -17.24
N GLU A 136 -29.29 8.30 -18.37
CA GLU A 136 -28.29 7.46 -19.05
C GLU A 136 -27.07 8.28 -19.45
N ILE A 137 -27.27 9.39 -20.16
CA ILE A 137 -26.17 10.25 -20.58
C ILE A 137 -25.44 10.86 -19.38
N SER A 138 -26.18 11.38 -18.39
CA SER A 138 -25.55 11.99 -17.22
C SER A 138 -24.72 10.97 -16.43
N LEU A 139 -25.19 9.72 -16.35
CA LEU A 139 -24.48 8.65 -15.67
C LEU A 139 -23.22 8.22 -16.44
N GLU A 140 -23.34 7.98 -17.75
CA GLU A 140 -22.23 7.61 -18.62
C GLU A 140 -21.11 8.65 -18.56
N MET A 141 -21.47 9.93 -18.65
CA MET A 141 -20.52 11.03 -18.51
C MET A 141 -19.82 11.05 -17.15
N THR A 142 -20.58 10.85 -16.08
CA THR A 142 -20.02 10.81 -14.72
C THR A 142 -19.06 9.65 -14.56
N GLN A 143 -19.39 8.48 -15.10
CA GLN A 143 -18.54 7.29 -15.07
C GLN A 143 -17.25 7.50 -15.88
N ASN A 144 -17.34 8.14 -17.05
CA ASN A 144 -16.17 8.47 -17.86
C ASN A 144 -15.21 9.40 -17.12
N ILE A 145 -15.73 10.44 -16.45
CA ILE A 145 -14.92 11.35 -15.61
C ILE A 145 -14.24 10.58 -14.47
N ILE A 146 -14.98 9.71 -13.78
CA ILE A 146 -14.43 8.89 -12.69
C ILE A 146 -13.31 7.98 -13.20
N GLN A 147 -13.49 7.32 -14.34
CA GLN A 147 -12.46 6.45 -14.93
C GLN A 147 -11.20 7.23 -15.34
N GLU A 148 -11.36 8.40 -15.98
CA GLU A 148 -10.21 9.24 -16.32
C GLU A 148 -9.44 9.68 -15.07
N GLN A 149 -10.15 10.15 -14.03
CA GLN A 149 -9.50 10.59 -12.80
C GLN A 149 -8.89 9.43 -12.01
N LYS A 150 -9.49 8.22 -12.10
CA LYS A 150 -8.96 7.01 -11.50
C LYS A 150 -7.61 6.64 -12.10
N GLU A 151 -7.47 6.66 -13.43
CA GLU A 151 -6.19 6.32 -14.08
C GLU A 151 -5.09 7.35 -13.75
N VAL A 152 -5.43 8.64 -13.73
CA VAL A 152 -4.49 9.69 -13.29
C VAL A 152 -4.06 9.46 -11.85
N THR A 153 -5.01 9.17 -10.96
CA THR A 153 -4.73 8.92 -9.53
C THR A 153 -3.91 7.65 -9.32
N ARG A 154 -4.21 6.57 -10.07
CA ARG A 154 -3.46 5.31 -10.05
C ARG A 154 -1.99 5.55 -10.33
N ILE A 155 -1.66 6.27 -11.41
CA ILE A 155 -0.27 6.58 -11.77
C ILE A 155 0.41 7.37 -10.65
N ILE A 156 -0.24 8.40 -10.10
CA ILE A 156 0.34 9.21 -9.02
C ILE A 156 0.62 8.38 -7.77
N VAL A 157 -0.32 7.52 -7.37
CA VAL A 157 -0.17 6.62 -6.22
C VAL A 157 0.94 5.60 -6.46
N GLU A 158 1.02 5.01 -7.66
CA GLU A 158 2.11 4.10 -8.03
C GLU A 158 3.48 4.77 -7.96
N GLN A 159 3.61 5.99 -8.50
CA GLN A 159 4.87 6.75 -8.42
C GLN A 159 5.21 7.11 -6.97
N GLN A 160 4.21 7.48 -6.17
CA GLN A 160 4.41 7.79 -4.76
C GLN A 160 4.90 6.58 -3.96
N VAL A 161 4.32 5.40 -4.17
CA VAL A 161 4.79 4.15 -3.55
C VAL A 161 6.18 3.77 -4.09
N ALA A 162 6.43 3.95 -5.38
CA ALA A 162 7.74 3.70 -5.98
C ALA A 162 8.84 4.57 -5.35
N CYS A 163 8.55 5.83 -4.99
CA CYS A 163 9.50 6.68 -4.25
C CYS A 163 9.91 6.08 -2.90
N TYR A 164 8.96 5.49 -2.15
CA TYR A 164 9.27 4.84 -0.87
C TYR A 164 10.08 3.55 -1.04
N CYS A 165 9.91 2.84 -2.16
CA CYS A 165 10.65 1.62 -2.47
C CYS A 165 12.04 1.88 -3.09
N GLY A 166 12.19 2.97 -3.85
CA GLY A 166 13.37 3.21 -4.68
C GLY A 166 14.49 4.03 -4.02
N TYR A 167 14.24 4.62 -2.84
CA TYR A 167 15.27 5.34 -2.11
C TYR A 167 15.05 5.27 -0.60
N LEU A 168 16.05 4.74 0.11
CA LEU A 168 16.06 4.66 1.57
C LEU A 168 16.43 6.02 2.17
N PHE A 169 15.52 6.61 2.95
CA PHE A 169 15.75 7.89 3.63
C PHE A 169 15.44 7.81 5.13
N THR A 170 16.45 8.02 5.97
CA THR A 170 16.43 7.74 7.42
C THR A 170 16.71 8.98 8.26
N ASN A 171 15.86 10.02 8.11
CA ASN A 171 15.97 11.27 8.89
C ASN A 171 14.88 11.41 9.99
N ASP A 172 14.10 10.36 10.24
CA ASP A 172 13.05 10.41 11.26
C ASP A 172 13.67 10.46 12.67
N PRO A 173 13.24 11.40 13.54
CA PRO A 173 13.77 11.50 14.89
C PRO A 173 13.58 10.22 15.70
N ASN A 174 12.45 9.52 15.57
CA ASN A 174 12.19 8.28 16.31
C ASN A 174 13.11 7.15 15.84
N TYR A 175 13.35 7.09 14.52
CA TYR A 175 14.35 6.19 13.95
C TYR A 175 15.73 6.47 14.57
N LEU A 176 16.21 7.71 14.49
CA LEU A 176 17.55 8.07 14.98
C LEU A 176 17.72 7.84 16.49
N THR A 177 16.69 8.05 17.31
CA THR A 177 16.76 7.81 18.76
C THR A 177 16.70 6.33 19.14
N ASP A 178 15.92 5.52 18.41
CA ASP A 178 15.72 4.10 18.75
C ASP A 178 16.91 3.21 18.34
N HIS A 179 17.82 3.72 17.49
CA HIS A 179 18.96 2.99 16.93
C HIS A 179 20.31 3.62 17.29
N GLY A 180 20.30 4.78 17.95
CA GLY A 180 21.50 5.52 18.37
C GLY A 180 22.35 4.78 19.41
N SER A 181 21.83 3.72 20.04
CA SER A 181 22.55 2.96 21.06
C SER A 181 23.30 1.75 20.46
N MET A 182 24.30 1.99 19.61
CA MET A 182 25.42 1.02 19.51
C MET A 182 26.23 0.96 20.82
N GLU A 183 26.00 1.89 21.74
CA GLU A 183 26.62 1.99 23.06
C GLU A 183 26.38 0.76 23.95
N GLN A 184 25.19 0.14 23.89
CA GLN A 184 24.88 -1.02 24.73
C GLN A 184 25.62 -2.31 24.31
N MET A 185 26.25 -2.34 23.12
CA MET A 185 27.13 -3.44 22.73
C MET A 185 28.53 -3.33 23.36
N LEU A 186 28.96 -2.12 23.75
CA LEU A 186 30.22 -1.89 24.47
C LEU A 186 30.09 -2.14 25.97
N GLU A 187 28.93 -1.89 26.58
CA GLU A 187 28.74 -2.04 28.04
C GLU A 187 28.71 -3.51 28.52
N GLY A 188 28.58 -4.48 27.62
CA GLY A 188 28.60 -5.91 27.94
C GLY A 188 29.94 -6.62 27.66
N GLN A 189 30.88 -5.96 26.98
CA GLN A 189 32.23 -6.48 26.79
C GLN A 189 33.15 -5.71 27.73
N THR A 190 33.51 -6.33 28.86
CA THR A 190 34.79 -6.00 29.47
C THR A 190 35.84 -6.01 28.35
N PRO A 191 36.73 -5.00 28.27
CA PRO A 191 37.81 -5.03 27.31
C PRO A 191 38.64 -6.25 27.64
N LYS A 192 38.39 -7.36 26.96
CA LYS A 192 39.43 -8.35 26.74
C LYS A 192 40.43 -7.57 25.92
N THR A 193 41.48 -7.11 26.61
CA THR A 193 42.78 -6.81 26.02
C THR A 193 42.91 -7.70 24.79
N PRO A 194 43.14 -7.16 23.58
CA PRO A 194 43.53 -8.00 22.48
C PRO A 194 44.66 -8.87 23.01
N ALA A 195 44.41 -10.18 23.06
CA ALA A 195 45.48 -11.12 23.36
C ALA A 195 46.63 -10.71 22.44
N PRO A 196 47.87 -10.61 22.96
CA PRO A 196 49.00 -10.23 22.13
C PRO A 196 48.93 -11.10 20.89
N VAL A 197 48.94 -10.46 19.73
CA VAL A 197 49.02 -11.11 18.44
C VAL A 197 50.23 -12.03 18.55
N VAL A 198 50.00 -13.32 18.78
CA VAL A 198 51.04 -14.31 18.55
C VAL A 198 51.15 -14.29 17.05
N GLU A 199 52.18 -13.59 16.58
CA GLU A 199 52.64 -13.67 15.20
C GLU A 199 52.71 -15.16 14.85
N ILE A 200 51.75 -15.62 14.07
CA ILE A 200 51.86 -16.89 13.38
C ILE A 200 53.06 -16.70 12.45
N PRO A 201 54.18 -17.44 12.63
CA PRO A 201 55.27 -17.36 11.67
C PRO A 201 54.69 -17.74 10.32
N LYS A 202 54.76 -16.83 9.34
CA LYS A 202 54.42 -17.13 7.94
C LYS A 202 55.29 -18.32 7.53
N GLU A 203 54.66 -19.48 7.35
CA GLU A 203 55.35 -20.62 6.76
C GLU A 203 55.88 -20.20 5.37
N PRO A 204 57.19 -20.36 5.10
CA PRO A 204 57.72 -20.09 3.79
C PRO A 204 57.09 -21.04 2.77
N GLY A 205 56.71 -20.46 1.64
CA GLY A 205 56.04 -21.14 0.55
C GLY A 205 56.77 -22.40 0.06
N PHE A 206 55.94 -23.28 -0.48
CA PHE A 206 56.24 -24.54 -1.14
C PHE A 206 57.20 -24.36 -2.35
N ALA A 207 58.49 -24.18 -2.10
CA ALA A 207 59.50 -24.17 -3.18
C ALA A 207 60.91 -24.63 -2.80
N GLU A 208 61.21 -25.00 -1.54
CA GLU A 208 62.63 -25.15 -1.14
C GLU A 208 62.96 -26.32 -0.19
N LYS A 209 62.22 -27.44 -0.30
CA LYS A 209 62.58 -28.70 0.40
C LYS A 209 62.51 -29.93 -0.50
N SER A 210 62.99 -29.80 -1.73
CA SER A 210 63.35 -30.93 -2.58
C SER A 210 64.87 -31.09 -2.67
N LEU A 211 65.56 -31.13 -1.53
CA LEU A 211 66.91 -31.69 -1.45
C LEU A 211 67.25 -31.97 0.03
N GLN A 212 67.94 -33.08 0.29
CA GLN A 212 68.30 -33.62 1.61
C GLN A 212 67.15 -34.22 2.43
N GLN A 213 66.80 -35.48 2.14
CA GLN A 213 67.16 -36.64 2.98
C GLN A 213 66.33 -37.85 2.56
N ALA A 214 66.75 -38.45 1.44
CA ALA A 214 66.64 -39.89 1.28
C ALA A 214 67.79 -40.51 2.07
N LYS A 215 67.50 -41.14 3.21
CA LYS A 215 68.17 -42.38 3.66
C LYS A 215 67.57 -42.92 4.95
N ASP A 216 67.42 -44.23 4.92
CA ASP A 216 67.33 -45.16 6.05
C ASP A 216 65.98 -45.29 6.78
N GLY A 217 65.24 -46.31 6.34
CA GLY A 217 65.14 -47.50 7.19
C GLY A 217 63.92 -47.61 8.12
N SER A 218 63.03 -48.52 7.70
CA SER A 218 62.46 -49.58 8.54
C SER A 218 61.20 -49.30 9.37
N ARG A 219 60.08 -49.87 8.89
CA ARG A 219 59.16 -50.81 9.57
C ARG A 219 58.54 -50.47 10.94
N ALA A 220 58.73 -49.27 11.49
CA ALA A 220 58.04 -48.80 12.69
C ALA A 220 56.85 -47.85 12.40
N ALA A 221 56.75 -47.30 11.19
CA ALA A 221 55.73 -46.32 10.81
C ALA A 221 54.35 -46.93 10.46
N MET A 222 54.24 -48.26 10.32
CA MET A 222 52.99 -48.89 9.85
C MET A 222 52.13 -49.46 10.99
N GLN A 223 52.66 -49.58 12.20
CA GLN A 223 51.87 -50.00 13.38
C GLN A 223 51.27 -48.81 14.15
N SER A 224 51.85 -47.61 14.04
CA SER A 224 51.28 -46.38 14.61
C SER A 224 50.15 -45.77 13.75
N ALA A 225 50.09 -46.11 12.46
CA ALA A 225 49.03 -45.64 11.56
C ALA A 225 47.67 -46.33 11.80
N ASN A 226 47.67 -47.60 12.24
CA ASN A 226 46.43 -48.37 12.44
C ASN A 226 45.79 -48.19 13.83
N GLN A 227 46.47 -47.47 14.74
CA GLN A 227 46.00 -47.20 16.10
C GLN A 227 45.52 -45.74 16.31
N LEU A 228 45.73 -44.87 15.31
CA LEU A 228 45.17 -43.52 15.25
C LEU A 228 43.84 -43.44 14.48
N TRP A 229 43.39 -44.54 13.87
CA TRP A 229 42.17 -44.60 13.04
C TRP A 229 41.04 -45.47 13.63
N SER A 230 41.16 -45.90 14.89
CA SER A 230 40.12 -46.72 15.54
C SER A 230 39.83 -46.21 16.94
N GLY A 231 38.89 -45.27 17.04
CA GLY A 231 38.35 -44.82 18.32
C GLY A 231 38.02 -43.34 18.39
N ASN A 232 37.00 -42.87 17.64
CA ASN A 232 35.98 -41.95 18.16
C ASN A 232 34.88 -41.73 17.10
N ASN A 233 33.71 -42.37 17.25
CA ASN A 233 32.50 -42.02 16.50
C ASN A 233 31.88 -40.73 17.06
N ASN A 234 32.58 -39.62 16.90
CA ASN A 234 32.01 -38.28 17.01
C ASN A 234 32.86 -37.34 16.15
N ALA A 235 32.70 -37.47 14.84
CA ALA A 235 33.04 -36.38 13.96
C ALA A 235 32.11 -35.21 14.32
N PRO A 236 32.60 -34.03 14.69
CA PRO A 236 31.75 -32.86 14.67
C PRO A 236 31.38 -32.69 13.19
N ALA A 237 30.09 -32.79 12.89
CA ALA A 237 29.55 -32.36 11.60
C ALA A 237 30.22 -31.03 11.26
N ALA A 238 30.75 -30.94 10.03
CA ALA A 238 31.43 -29.78 9.48
C ALA A 238 30.86 -28.50 10.08
N ARG A 239 31.70 -27.85 10.90
CA ARG A 239 31.51 -26.58 11.59
C ARG A 239 30.43 -25.75 10.88
N LYS A 240 29.20 -25.76 11.42
CA LYS A 240 28.16 -24.80 11.03
C LYS A 240 28.80 -23.44 11.29
N GLN A 241 29.25 -22.75 10.24
CA GLN A 241 29.85 -21.42 10.37
C GLN A 241 28.78 -20.57 11.04
N MET A 242 28.95 -20.32 12.34
CA MET A 242 28.12 -19.37 13.06
C MET A 242 28.36 -18.04 12.36
N GLY A 243 27.33 -17.63 11.62
CA GLY A 243 27.24 -16.31 11.03
C GLY A 243 27.29 -15.22 12.09
N TYR A 244 27.02 -13.99 11.67
CA TYR A 244 27.05 -12.82 12.52
C TYR A 244 26.36 -13.05 13.88
N SER A 245 26.91 -12.44 14.93
CA SER A 245 26.45 -12.63 16.32
C SER A 245 24.92 -12.47 16.42
N GLY A 246 24.21 -13.41 17.06
CA GLY A 246 22.74 -13.35 17.19
C GLY A 246 22.19 -12.00 17.69
N PRO A 247 22.85 -11.30 18.64
CA PRO A 247 22.53 -9.92 19.00
C PRO A 247 22.60 -8.90 17.84
N PHE A 248 23.56 -9.05 16.93
CA PHE A 248 23.69 -8.18 15.76
C PHE A 248 22.55 -8.39 14.76
N VAL A 249 22.20 -9.64 14.46
CA VAL A 249 21.05 -9.97 13.61
C VAL A 249 19.75 -9.39 14.17
N LYS A 250 19.57 -9.46 15.49
CA LYS A 250 18.42 -8.85 16.19
C LYS A 250 18.41 -7.33 16.08
N GLU A 251 19.56 -6.68 16.12
CA GLU A 251 19.66 -5.22 15.94
C GLU A 251 19.29 -4.80 14.51
N ILE A 252 19.75 -5.53 13.49
CA ILE A 252 19.35 -5.28 12.10
C ILE A 252 17.84 -5.45 11.91
N ARG A 253 17.26 -6.50 12.50
CA ARG A 253 15.82 -6.71 12.52
C ARG A 253 15.07 -5.54 13.16
N LYS A 254 15.50 -5.09 14.34
CA LYS A 254 14.89 -3.95 15.04
C LYS A 254 14.92 -2.68 14.21
N ARG A 255 16.05 -2.39 13.55
CA ARG A 255 16.20 -1.24 12.65
C ARG A 255 15.30 -1.35 11.42
N LEU A 256 15.21 -2.54 10.84
CA LEU A 256 14.34 -2.80 9.70
C LEU A 256 12.87 -2.62 10.07
N ASP A 257 12.43 -3.18 11.20
CA ASP A 257 11.06 -3.03 11.70
C ASP A 257 10.71 -1.55 11.95
N SER A 258 11.61 -0.78 12.56
CA SER A 258 11.39 0.65 12.79
C SER A 258 11.26 1.43 11.47
N TYR A 259 12.15 1.17 10.51
CA TYR A 259 12.08 1.81 9.19
C TYR A 259 10.78 1.47 8.45
N LEU A 260 10.41 0.18 8.41
CA LEU A 260 9.20 -0.27 7.72
C LEU A 260 7.94 0.28 8.40
N SER A 261 7.89 0.36 9.73
CA SER A 261 6.78 0.94 10.48
C SER A 261 6.58 2.42 10.15
N ILE A 262 7.66 3.20 10.07
CA ILE A 262 7.61 4.62 9.69
C ILE A 262 7.14 4.76 8.24
N THR A 263 7.66 3.93 7.34
CA THR A 263 7.28 3.96 5.93
C THR A 263 5.80 3.64 5.73
N VAL A 264 5.29 2.58 6.37
CA VAL A 264 3.87 2.21 6.33
C VAL A 264 3.00 3.34 6.87
N ARG A 265 3.40 3.97 7.99
CA ARG A 265 2.68 5.13 8.56
C ARG A 265 2.61 6.29 7.58
N ASN A 266 3.72 6.62 6.92
CA ASN A 266 3.79 7.70 5.94
C ASN A 266 2.92 7.40 4.72
N VAL A 267 3.00 6.17 4.17
CA VAL A 267 2.17 5.74 3.04
C VAL A 267 0.68 5.77 3.40
N ARG A 268 0.32 5.33 4.62
CA ARG A 268 -1.07 5.32 5.12
C ARG A 268 -1.68 6.71 5.22
N ASP A 269 -0.89 7.75 5.47
CA ASP A 269 -1.37 9.13 5.43
C ASP A 269 -1.31 9.71 4.00
N SER A 270 -0.25 9.42 3.26
CA SER A 270 0.05 10.08 1.99
C SER A 270 -0.83 9.59 0.84
N VAL A 271 -1.15 8.29 0.77
CA VAL A 271 -1.98 7.70 -0.29
C VAL A 271 -3.43 8.17 -0.21
N PRO A 272 -4.14 8.09 0.94
CA PRO A 272 -5.49 8.65 1.05
C PRO A 272 -5.58 10.14 0.72
N ARG A 273 -4.55 10.94 1.04
CA ARG A 273 -4.48 12.36 0.65
C ARG A 273 -4.43 12.52 -0.87
N ALA A 274 -3.59 11.72 -1.55
CA ALA A 274 -3.50 11.73 -3.01
C ALA A 274 -4.84 11.35 -3.64
N ILE A 275 -5.50 10.29 -3.15
CA ILE A 275 -6.82 9.85 -3.65
C ILE A 275 -7.88 10.93 -3.39
N GLY A 276 -7.91 11.52 -2.19
CA GLY A 276 -8.85 12.58 -1.84
C GLY A 276 -8.73 13.81 -2.75
N PHE A 277 -7.51 14.16 -3.16
CA PHE A 277 -7.25 15.32 -4.01
C PHE A 277 -7.44 15.01 -5.51
N TYR A 278 -6.77 14.00 -6.04
CA TYR A 278 -6.74 13.70 -7.48
C TYR A 278 -7.95 12.93 -7.98
N LEU A 279 -8.65 12.17 -7.12
CA LEU A 279 -9.86 11.46 -7.50
C LEU A 279 -11.10 12.18 -6.98
N VAL A 280 -11.30 12.20 -5.66
CA VAL A 280 -12.58 12.66 -5.07
C VAL A 280 -12.84 14.13 -5.38
N ARG A 281 -11.87 15.01 -5.11
CA ARG A 281 -12.02 16.44 -5.37
C ARG A 281 -12.08 16.75 -6.86
N ALA A 282 -11.19 16.16 -7.66
CA ALA A 282 -11.16 16.37 -9.10
C ALA A 282 -12.50 15.99 -9.77
N VAL A 283 -13.08 14.84 -9.40
CA VAL A 283 -14.41 14.42 -9.90
C VAL A 283 -15.45 15.47 -9.51
N THR A 284 -15.52 15.90 -8.25
CA THR A 284 -16.54 16.88 -7.83
C THR A 284 -16.41 18.25 -8.50
N ASP A 285 -15.19 18.67 -8.86
CA ASP A 285 -14.95 19.96 -9.49
C ASP A 285 -15.17 19.88 -11.01
N LYS A 286 -14.78 18.78 -11.67
CA LYS A 286 -15.00 18.57 -13.12
C LYS A 286 -16.45 18.26 -13.48
N LEU A 287 -17.17 17.53 -12.61
CA LEU A 287 -18.54 17.07 -12.86
C LEU A 287 -19.45 18.20 -13.35
N GLN A 288 -19.49 19.31 -12.60
CA GLN A 288 -20.39 20.41 -12.92
C GLN A 288 -20.07 21.04 -14.28
N PHE A 289 -18.80 21.21 -14.63
CA PHE A 289 -18.38 21.86 -15.86
C PHE A 289 -18.63 20.98 -17.09
N GLU A 290 -18.24 19.71 -17.05
CA GLU A 290 -18.34 18.81 -18.20
C GLU A 290 -19.78 18.41 -18.53
N LEU A 291 -20.60 18.15 -17.50
CA LEU A 291 -22.03 17.91 -17.69
C LEU A 291 -22.72 19.12 -18.28
N LEU A 292 -22.39 20.33 -17.80
CA LEU A 292 -23.00 21.55 -18.33
C LEU A 292 -22.63 21.78 -19.79
N ASN A 293 -21.34 21.65 -20.14
CA ASN A 293 -20.86 21.87 -21.50
C ASN A 293 -21.44 20.89 -22.50
N THR A 294 -21.44 19.61 -22.16
CA THR A 294 -21.90 18.55 -23.08
C THR A 294 -23.40 18.63 -23.29
N LEU A 295 -24.15 18.99 -22.24
CA LEU A 295 -25.58 19.23 -22.37
C LEU A 295 -25.88 20.54 -23.10
N ASN A 296 -24.93 21.47 -23.24
CA ASN A 296 -25.15 22.71 -24.00
C ASN A 296 -24.98 22.54 -25.52
N GLU A 297 -24.53 21.37 -25.99
CA GLU A 297 -24.46 21.09 -27.43
C GLU A 297 -25.86 21.07 -28.05
N LYS A 298 -26.07 21.95 -29.05
CA LYS A 298 -27.38 22.52 -29.44
C LYS A 298 -28.46 21.55 -29.93
N ASP A 299 -28.17 20.27 -30.11
CA ASP A 299 -29.13 19.31 -30.67
C ASP A 299 -29.55 18.18 -29.70
N LYS A 300 -28.83 17.99 -28.58
CA LYS A 300 -29.09 16.86 -27.68
C LYS A 300 -30.21 17.14 -26.67
N ILE A 301 -30.35 18.37 -26.17
CA ILE A 301 -31.30 18.69 -25.07
C ILE A 301 -32.75 18.32 -25.41
N SER A 302 -33.22 18.65 -26.61
CA SER A 302 -34.61 18.43 -27.01
C SER A 302 -34.98 16.94 -27.07
N GLU A 303 -34.02 16.08 -27.43
CA GLU A 303 -34.23 14.63 -27.49
C GLU A 303 -34.17 13.97 -26.10
N LEU A 304 -33.34 14.51 -25.21
CA LEU A 304 -33.06 13.95 -23.87
C LEU A 304 -34.13 14.25 -22.84
N LEU A 305 -34.94 15.30 -23.06
CA LEU A 305 -36.05 15.68 -22.17
C LEU A 305 -37.35 14.90 -22.43
N GLY A 306 -37.31 13.82 -23.22
CA GLY A 306 -38.45 12.93 -23.40
C GLY A 306 -38.87 12.26 -22.09
N GLU A 307 -40.12 12.49 -21.67
CA GLU A 307 -40.71 11.81 -20.51
C GLU A 307 -41.10 10.36 -20.87
N PRO A 308 -41.03 9.41 -19.91
CA PRO A 308 -41.52 8.04 -20.11
C PRO A 308 -43.02 8.02 -20.48
N PRO A 309 -43.46 7.10 -21.35
CA PRO A 309 -44.86 7.03 -21.79
C PRO A 309 -45.83 6.79 -20.63
N HIS A 310 -45.45 6.02 -19.61
CA HIS A 310 -46.31 5.77 -18.45
C HIS A 310 -46.54 7.03 -17.58
N ILE A 311 -45.51 7.88 -17.38
CA ILE A 311 -45.63 9.14 -16.62
C ILE A 311 -46.47 10.15 -17.40
N MET A 312 -46.33 10.15 -18.73
CA MET A 312 -47.11 11.01 -19.59
C MET A 312 -48.60 10.66 -19.52
N GLU A 313 -48.93 9.36 -19.56
CA GLU A 313 -50.31 8.88 -19.47
C GLU A 313 -50.91 9.11 -18.07
N GLU A 314 -50.14 8.88 -17.01
CA GLU A 314 -50.55 9.18 -15.63
C GLU A 314 -50.78 10.68 -15.41
N ARG A 315 -49.93 11.56 -15.96
CA ARG A 315 -50.19 13.00 -15.91
C ARG A 315 -51.45 13.36 -16.66
N ARG A 316 -51.68 12.78 -17.84
CA ARG A 316 -52.87 13.05 -18.64
C ARG A 316 -54.14 12.65 -17.88
N SER A 317 -54.16 11.48 -17.24
CA SER A 317 -55.31 11.01 -16.47
C SER A 317 -55.57 11.88 -15.23
N LEU A 318 -54.52 12.23 -14.47
CA LEU A 318 -54.64 13.11 -13.29
C LEU A 318 -55.05 14.53 -13.66
N SER A 319 -54.55 15.06 -14.77
CA SER A 319 -54.92 16.40 -15.25
C SER A 319 -56.38 16.45 -15.70
N ALA A 320 -56.85 15.40 -16.39
CA ALA A 320 -58.26 15.26 -16.76
C ALA A 320 -59.16 15.16 -15.52
N LEU A 321 -58.75 14.37 -14.51
CA LEU A 321 -59.46 14.28 -13.24
C LEU A 321 -59.53 15.64 -12.53
N LEU A 322 -58.41 16.37 -12.50
CA LEU A 322 -58.32 17.68 -11.88
C LEU A 322 -59.23 18.69 -12.59
N GLU A 323 -59.27 18.71 -13.92
CA GLU A 323 -60.22 19.55 -14.67
C GLU A 323 -61.69 19.22 -14.33
N VAL A 324 -62.03 17.94 -14.24
CA VAL A 324 -63.39 17.50 -13.87
C VAL A 324 -63.72 17.96 -12.44
N LEU A 325 -62.80 17.78 -11.50
CA LEU A 325 -62.99 18.22 -10.11
C LEU A 325 -63.11 19.73 -9.99
N VAL A 326 -62.31 20.50 -10.73
CA VAL A 326 -62.39 21.96 -10.75
C VAL A 326 -63.74 22.42 -11.31
N ARG A 327 -64.21 21.81 -12.41
CA ARG A 327 -65.54 22.09 -12.97
C ARG A 327 -66.69 21.67 -12.05
N ALA A 328 -66.54 20.60 -11.28
CA ALA A 328 -67.54 20.17 -10.31
C ALA A 328 -67.55 21.01 -9.02
N SER A 329 -66.45 21.71 -8.73
CA SER A 329 -66.32 22.63 -7.59
C SER A 329 -66.75 24.07 -7.89
N ALA A 330 -66.97 24.39 -9.17
CA ALA A 330 -67.47 25.68 -9.65
C ALA A 330 -68.99 25.66 -9.78
#